data_AF-A0A235HWD8-F1
#
_entry.id   AF-A0A235HWD8-F1
#
_cell.length_a   1.000
_cell.length_b   1.000
_cell.length_c   1.000
_cell.angle_alpha   90.00
_cell.angle_beta   90.00
_cell.angle_gamma   90.00
#
_symmetry.space_group_name_H-M   'P 1'
#
loop_
_entity.id
_entity.type
_entity.pdbx_description
1 polymer ?
#
loop_
_entity_poly.entity_id
_entity_poly.type
_entity_poly.pdbx_seq_one_letter_code
_entity_poly.pdbx_strand_id
1 'polypeptide(L)'
;MSKKSLPTTQKQGKARLGDQIRSIADRLKQETDVQIQATSRILGAAAQIAENHDRLINEVVDMVESDLNVEKQVSQKHTYSVDILKQQFKTLRDAKAHFNLKVTSWESLVNKLNAASSQTTIIQDKPQSNQGLADTNIINGEDNFNNIEKLTVFLEPDVAEMFPNSEAVNEALRFLIRVTSKIR
;
A
#
# COMPACT_ATOMS: atom_id res chain seq x y z
N MET A 1 -47.72 43.90 63.18
CA MET A 1 -46.50 43.07 63.26
C MET A 1 -46.77 41.85 64.12
N SER A 2 -46.36 40.68 63.61
CA SER A 2 -46.00 39.45 64.32
C SER A 2 -47.09 38.76 65.15
N LYS A 3 -47.55 37.58 64.69
CA LYS A 3 -47.34 36.28 65.38
C LYS A 3 -47.42 35.08 64.42
N LYS A 4 -46.28 34.36 64.39
CA LYS A 4 -46.15 32.90 64.51
C LYS A 4 -46.51 32.03 63.30
N SER A 5 -45.48 31.43 62.71
CA SER A 5 -45.36 29.98 62.51
C SER A 5 -43.90 29.63 62.24
N LEU A 6 -43.28 28.86 63.15
CA LEU A 6 -41.95 28.27 62.94
C LEU A 6 -42.04 27.11 61.95
N PRO A 7 -40.99 26.85 61.15
CA PRO A 7 -40.94 25.67 60.31
C PRO A 7 -40.76 24.41 61.17
N THR A 8 -41.63 23.44 60.93
CA THR A 8 -41.65 22.12 61.55
C THR A 8 -40.34 21.40 61.29
N THR A 9 -39.62 21.08 62.37
CA THR A 9 -38.36 20.32 62.34
C THR A 9 -38.63 18.92 61.78
N GLN A 10 -38.19 18.66 60.55
CA GLN A 10 -38.19 17.32 59.96
C GLN A 10 -37.30 16.41 60.81
N LYS A 11 -37.94 15.47 61.52
CA LYS A 11 -37.25 14.39 62.21
C LYS A 11 -36.56 13.50 61.17
N GLN A 12 -35.24 13.60 61.08
CA GLN A 12 -34.39 12.60 60.43
C GLN A 12 -34.42 11.31 61.27
N GLY A 13 -35.47 10.51 61.10
CA GLY A 13 -35.46 9.12 61.55
C GLY A 13 -34.50 8.33 60.68
N LYS A 14 -33.57 7.60 61.29
CA LYS A 14 -32.67 6.66 60.59
C LYS A 14 -33.48 5.85 59.56
N ALA A 15 -33.05 5.87 58.29
CA ALA A 15 -33.69 5.12 57.22
C ALA A 15 -33.88 3.67 57.67
N ARG A 16 -35.12 3.17 57.62
CA ARG A 16 -35.43 1.80 58.03
C ARG A 16 -34.75 0.85 57.05
N LEU A 17 -34.34 -0.31 57.52
CA LEU A 17 -33.65 -1.34 56.71
C LEU A 17 -34.40 -1.63 55.40
N GLY A 18 -35.75 -1.61 55.42
CA GLY A 18 -36.58 -1.80 54.23
C GLY A 18 -36.42 -0.71 53.16
N ASP A 19 -36.19 0.54 53.56
CA ASP A 19 -35.96 1.64 52.62
C ASP A 19 -34.57 1.54 51.98
N GLN A 20 -33.58 1.05 52.75
CA GLN A 20 -32.25 0.73 52.21
C GLN A 20 -32.29 -0.45 51.24
N ILE A 21 -33.06 -1.50 51.53
CA ILE A 21 -33.22 -2.63 50.61
C ILE A 21 -33.89 -2.17 49.30
N ARG A 22 -34.91 -1.31 49.40
CA ARG A 22 -35.60 -0.75 48.22
C ARG A 22 -34.67 0.12 47.38
N SER A 23 -33.88 1.00 48.00
CA SER A 23 -32.92 1.83 47.26
C SER A 23 -31.79 1.03 46.62
N ILE A 24 -31.32 -0.04 47.27
CA ILE A 24 -30.35 -0.96 46.69
C ILE A 24 -30.94 -1.67 45.47
N ALA A 25 -32.19 -2.14 45.54
CA ALA A 25 -32.87 -2.78 44.42
C ALA A 25 -33.07 -1.81 43.24
N ASP A 26 -33.51 -0.58 43.51
CA ASP A 26 -33.68 0.44 42.48
C ASP A 26 -32.35 0.79 41.79
N ARG A 27 -31.27 0.89 42.57
CA ARG A 27 -29.92 1.13 42.04
C ARG A 27 -29.42 -0.03 41.18
N LEU A 28 -29.58 -1.28 41.63
CA LEU A 28 -29.21 -2.46 40.86
C LEU A 28 -29.97 -2.54 39.53
N LYS A 29 -31.26 -2.20 39.55
CA LYS A 29 -32.07 -2.13 38.33
C LYS A 29 -31.54 -1.08 37.36
N GLN A 30 -31.28 0.14 37.84
CA GLN A 30 -30.72 1.22 37.00
C GLN A 30 -29.36 0.85 36.41
N GLU A 31 -28.47 0.25 37.20
CA GLU A 31 -27.16 -0.18 36.72
C GLU A 31 -27.29 -1.24 35.62
N THR A 32 -28.20 -2.20 35.80
CA THR A 32 -28.49 -3.23 34.79
C THR A 32 -29.05 -2.61 33.51
N ASP A 33 -29.99 -1.66 33.62
CA ASP A 33 -30.57 -0.96 32.47
C ASP A 33 -29.47 -0.20 31.68
N VAL A 34 -28.54 0.45 32.38
CA VAL A 34 -27.38 1.13 31.78
C VAL A 34 -26.42 0.13 31.12
N GLN A 35 -26.16 -1.02 31.74
CA GLN A 35 -25.31 -2.06 31.17
C GLN A 35 -25.91 -2.67 29.89
N ILE A 36 -27.21 -2.96 29.88
CA ILE A 36 -27.92 -3.44 28.69
C ILE A 36 -27.83 -2.42 27.56
N GLN A 37 -28.03 -1.13 27.88
CA GLN A 37 -27.91 -0.05 26.90
C GLN A 37 -26.47 0.10 26.37
N ALA A 38 -25.46 0.03 27.24
CA ALA A 38 -24.06 0.10 26.83
C ALA A 38 -23.69 -1.10 25.93
N THR A 39 -24.11 -2.31 26.30
CA THR A 39 -23.81 -3.54 25.55
C THR A 39 -24.47 -3.52 24.18
N SER A 40 -25.73 -3.12 24.07
CA SER A 40 -26.42 -3.00 22.77
C SER A 40 -25.77 -1.97 21.85
N ARG A 41 -25.29 -0.84 22.40
CA ARG A 41 -24.53 0.17 21.63
C ARG A 41 -23.19 -0.36 21.15
N ILE A 42 -22.44 -1.07 22.00
CA ILE A 42 -21.18 -1.71 21.62
C ILE A 42 -21.42 -2.75 20.53
N LEU A 43 -22.46 -3.59 20.67
CA LEU A 43 -22.81 -4.59 19.66
C LEU A 43 -23.19 -3.96 18.32
N GLY A 44 -23.97 -2.87 18.33
CA GLY A 44 -24.32 -2.13 17.12
C GLY A 44 -23.10 -1.52 16.44
N ALA A 45 -22.20 -0.90 17.21
CA ALA A 45 -20.94 -0.39 16.67
C ALA A 45 -20.05 -1.50 16.11
N ALA A 46 -19.96 -2.65 16.79
CA ALA A 46 -19.20 -3.81 16.31
C ALA A 46 -19.78 -4.35 14.99
N ALA A 47 -21.11 -4.41 14.85
CA ALA A 47 -21.75 -4.81 13.60
C ALA A 47 -21.42 -3.84 12.45
N GLN A 48 -21.44 -2.53 12.71
CA GLN A 48 -21.06 -1.52 11.72
C GLN A 48 -19.57 -1.62 11.33
N ILE A 49 -18.69 -1.90 12.28
CA ILE A 49 -17.26 -2.11 12.01
C ILE A 49 -17.06 -3.36 11.14
N ALA A 50 -17.79 -4.44 11.41
CA ALA A 50 -17.71 -5.65 10.59
C ALA A 50 -18.14 -5.37 9.14
N GLU A 51 -19.25 -4.65 8.94
CA GLU A 51 -19.70 -4.24 7.60
C GLU A 51 -18.66 -3.38 6.88
N ASN A 52 -18.04 -2.42 7.59
CA ASN A 52 -16.97 -1.60 7.04
C ASN A 52 -15.74 -2.43 6.64
N HIS A 53 -15.38 -3.42 7.47
CA HIS A 53 -14.26 -4.32 7.18
C HIS A 53 -14.55 -5.19 5.96
N ASP A 54 -15.74 -5.77 5.84
CA ASP A 54 -16.13 -6.56 4.66
C ASP A 54 -16.06 -5.72 3.39
N ARG A 55 -16.50 -4.45 3.45
CA ARG A 55 -16.37 -3.52 2.32
C ARG A 55 -14.90 -3.23 1.97
N LEU A 56 -14.06 -2.92 2.95
CA LEU A 56 -12.64 -2.65 2.72
C LEU A 56 -11.94 -3.87 2.12
N ILE A 57 -12.25 -5.07 2.63
CA ILE A 57 -11.72 -6.32 2.09
C ILE A 57 -12.08 -6.44 0.61
N ASN A 58 -13.34 -6.23 0.24
CA ASN A 58 -13.78 -6.32 -1.15
C ASN A 58 -13.09 -5.28 -2.04
N GLU A 59 -13.00 -4.01 -1.60
CA GLU A 59 -12.35 -2.94 -2.37
C GLU A 59 -10.85 -3.20 -2.57
N VAL A 60 -10.15 -3.67 -1.53
CA VAL A 60 -8.73 -4.04 -1.63
C VAL A 60 -8.56 -5.26 -2.53
N VAL A 61 -9.46 -6.25 -2.46
CA VAL A 61 -9.44 -7.41 -3.36
C VAL A 61 -9.59 -6.98 -4.81
N ASP A 62 -10.57 -6.13 -5.12
CA ASP A 62 -10.81 -5.62 -6.48
C ASP A 62 -9.59 -4.85 -6.99
N MET A 63 -8.99 -4.00 -6.16
CA MET A 63 -7.81 -3.21 -6.52
C MET A 63 -6.59 -4.11 -6.76
N VAL A 64 -6.29 -5.04 -5.85
CA VAL A 64 -5.17 -5.98 -5.97
C VAL A 64 -5.37 -6.92 -7.17
N GLU A 65 -6.58 -7.42 -7.38
CA GLU A 65 -6.87 -8.28 -8.54
C GLU A 65 -6.72 -7.50 -9.85
N SER A 66 -7.14 -6.23 -9.87
CA SER A 66 -6.94 -5.36 -11.02
C SER A 66 -5.46 -5.09 -11.30
N ASP A 67 -4.65 -4.81 -10.27
CA ASP A 67 -3.21 -4.60 -10.39
C ASP A 67 -2.49 -5.87 -10.87
N LEU A 68 -2.82 -7.03 -10.30
CA LEU A 68 -2.29 -8.32 -10.74
C LEU A 68 -2.68 -8.65 -12.18
N ASN A 69 -3.89 -8.27 -12.61
CA ASN A 69 -4.32 -8.47 -13.99
C ASN A 69 -3.60 -7.52 -14.96
N VAL A 70 -3.37 -6.27 -14.56
CA VAL A 70 -2.52 -5.31 -15.28
C VAL A 70 -1.09 -5.85 -15.37
N GLU A 71 -0.50 -6.35 -14.29
CA GLU A 71 0.82 -6.98 -14.32
C GLU A 71 0.86 -8.23 -15.20
N LYS A 72 -0.20 -9.05 -15.23
CA LYS A 72 -0.30 -10.18 -16.17
C LYS A 72 -0.34 -9.72 -17.62
N GLN A 73 -1.04 -8.63 -17.93
CA GLN A 73 -1.07 -8.06 -19.29
C GLN A 73 0.27 -7.41 -19.66
N VAL A 74 0.94 -6.73 -18.73
CA VAL A 74 2.29 -6.16 -18.94
C VAL A 74 3.35 -7.27 -19.02
N SER A 75 3.13 -8.41 -18.34
CA SER A 75 3.97 -9.61 -18.41
C SER A 75 3.69 -10.49 -19.62
N GLN A 76 2.64 -10.22 -20.41
CA GLN A 76 2.56 -10.65 -21.81
C GLN A 76 3.47 -9.79 -22.70
N LYS A 77 4.68 -9.52 -22.20
CA LYS A 77 5.83 -9.10 -23.00
C LYS A 77 5.99 -10.14 -24.09
N HIS A 78 5.55 -9.77 -25.30
CA HIS A 78 5.45 -10.67 -26.44
C HIS A 78 6.80 -11.31 -26.67
N THR A 79 6.96 -12.54 -26.18
CA THR A 79 8.12 -13.35 -26.50
C THR A 79 7.86 -13.82 -27.90
N TYR A 80 8.36 -13.05 -28.86
CA TYR A 80 8.28 -13.40 -30.25
C TYR A 80 9.07 -14.70 -30.41
N SER A 81 8.38 -15.79 -30.77
CA SER A 81 9.01 -17.04 -31.18
C SER A 81 9.04 -17.09 -32.70
N VAL A 82 10.02 -17.83 -33.24
CA VAL A 82 10.22 -17.98 -34.69
C VAL A 82 8.94 -18.49 -35.37
N ASP A 83 8.22 -19.37 -34.72
CA ASP A 83 7.01 -19.99 -35.28
C ASP A 83 5.84 -19.02 -35.36
N ILE A 84 5.67 -18.15 -34.34
CA ILE A 84 4.63 -17.12 -34.31
C ILE A 84 4.87 -16.09 -35.43
N LEU A 85 6.12 -15.69 -35.62
CA LEU A 85 6.52 -14.75 -36.67
C LEU A 85 6.36 -15.32 -38.08
N LYS A 86 6.67 -16.60 -38.28
CA LYS A 86 6.45 -17.29 -39.56
C LYS A 86 4.96 -17.50 -39.86
N GLN A 87 4.13 -17.66 -38.83
CA GLN A 87 2.69 -17.75 -38.98
C GLN A 87 2.08 -16.40 -39.39
N GLN A 88 2.57 -15.29 -38.84
CA GLN A 88 2.09 -13.95 -39.18
C GLN A 88 2.64 -13.42 -40.51
N PHE A 89 3.92 -13.71 -40.81
CA PHE A 89 4.58 -13.25 -42.02
C PHE A 89 5.05 -14.46 -42.82
N LYS A 90 4.42 -14.68 -43.98
CA LYS A 90 4.74 -15.79 -44.88
C LYS A 90 6.17 -15.74 -45.42
N THR A 91 6.79 -14.56 -45.43
CA THR A 91 8.20 -14.40 -45.84
C THR A 91 9.00 -13.51 -44.88
N LEU A 92 10.30 -13.78 -44.78
CA LEU A 92 11.24 -12.96 -43.99
C LEU A 92 11.32 -11.53 -44.53
N ARG A 93 11.15 -11.35 -45.85
CA ARG A 93 11.21 -10.05 -46.51
C ARG A 93 10.04 -9.16 -46.08
N ASP A 94 8.84 -9.74 -45.95
CA ASP A 94 7.65 -9.01 -45.50
C ASP A 94 7.76 -8.63 -44.02
N ALA A 95 8.21 -9.55 -43.17
CA ALA A 95 8.47 -9.26 -41.76
C ALA A 95 9.52 -8.16 -41.60
N LYS A 96 10.61 -8.24 -42.36
CA LYS A 96 11.68 -7.24 -42.39
C LYS A 96 11.19 -5.86 -42.81
N ALA A 97 10.31 -5.79 -43.81
CA ALA A 97 9.71 -4.54 -44.25
C ALA A 97 8.78 -3.97 -43.17
N HIS A 98 7.99 -4.82 -42.51
CA HIS A 98 7.05 -4.43 -41.46
C HIS A 98 7.76 -3.84 -40.23
N PHE A 99 8.83 -4.47 -39.76
CA PHE A 99 9.61 -3.98 -38.61
C PHE A 99 10.73 -3.00 -39.00
N ASN A 100 10.95 -2.79 -40.29
CA ASN A 100 12.04 -1.97 -40.85
C ASN A 100 13.44 -2.34 -40.32
N LEU A 101 13.67 -3.64 -40.04
CA LEU A 101 14.91 -4.14 -39.43
C LEU A 101 15.85 -4.80 -40.45
N LYS A 102 17.13 -4.44 -40.45
CA LYS A 102 18.14 -5.13 -41.26
C LYS A 102 18.55 -6.44 -40.60
N VAL A 103 17.82 -7.50 -40.93
CA VAL A 103 18.11 -8.88 -40.50
C VAL A 103 18.37 -9.80 -41.68
N THR A 104 19.16 -10.83 -41.42
CA THR A 104 19.57 -11.89 -42.36
C THR A 104 18.95 -13.25 -42.02
N SER A 105 18.38 -13.42 -40.83
CA SER A 105 17.73 -14.67 -40.39
C SER A 105 16.53 -14.41 -39.48
N TRP A 106 15.63 -15.39 -39.35
CA TRP A 106 14.46 -15.31 -38.48
C TRP A 106 14.84 -15.26 -36.99
N GLU A 107 15.89 -15.98 -36.60
CA GLU A 107 16.40 -15.99 -35.22
C GLU A 107 16.96 -14.61 -34.86
N SER A 108 17.64 -13.96 -35.81
CA SER A 108 18.14 -12.59 -35.63
C SER A 108 17.01 -11.56 -35.51
N LEU A 109 15.90 -11.78 -36.21
CA LEU A 109 14.69 -10.94 -36.09
C LEU A 109 14.03 -11.12 -34.73
N VAL A 110 13.81 -12.37 -34.32
CA VAL A 110 13.25 -12.71 -33.01
C VAL A 110 14.09 -12.13 -31.88
N ASN A 111 15.41 -12.32 -31.91
CA ASN A 111 16.30 -11.81 -30.88
C ASN A 111 16.29 -10.29 -30.83
N LYS A 112 16.24 -9.62 -31.99
CA LYS A 112 16.12 -8.15 -32.04
C LYS A 112 14.76 -7.65 -31.56
N LEU A 113 13.68 -8.35 -31.86
CA LEU A 113 12.34 -7.97 -31.41
C LEU A 113 12.16 -8.22 -29.91
N ASN A 114 12.68 -9.32 -29.38
CA ASN A 114 12.67 -9.60 -27.94
C ASN A 114 13.60 -8.66 -27.16
N ALA A 115 14.74 -8.27 -27.76
CA ALA A 115 15.62 -7.24 -27.21
C ALA A 115 14.99 -5.85 -27.25
N ALA A 116 14.38 -5.45 -28.38
CA ALA A 116 13.73 -4.15 -28.53
C ALA A 116 12.41 -4.04 -27.73
N SER A 117 11.66 -5.13 -27.60
CA SER A 117 10.51 -5.26 -26.68
C SER A 117 10.92 -5.03 -25.22
N SER A 118 12.18 -5.30 -24.88
CA SER A 118 12.72 -5.02 -23.55
C SER A 118 13.18 -3.57 -23.36
N GLN A 119 13.24 -2.77 -24.43
CA GLN A 119 13.75 -1.39 -24.43
C GLN A 119 12.71 -0.33 -24.83
N THR A 120 11.49 -0.71 -25.25
CA THR A 120 10.44 0.26 -25.60
C THR A 120 9.59 0.60 -24.40
N THR A 121 10.21 1.20 -23.39
CA THR A 121 9.56 2.28 -22.65
C THR A 121 10.27 3.54 -23.13
N ILE A 122 9.52 4.63 -23.33
CA ILE A 122 9.98 5.96 -23.79
C ILE A 122 9.97 6.14 -25.33
N ILE A 123 8.88 6.71 -25.88
CA ILE A 123 8.78 8.07 -26.49
C ILE A 123 7.48 8.18 -27.35
N GLN A 124 6.49 8.91 -26.83
CA GLN A 124 5.56 9.87 -27.49
C GLN A 124 4.92 10.62 -26.30
N ASP A 125 5.01 11.92 -26.05
CA ASP A 125 5.29 13.13 -26.83
C ASP A 125 6.05 14.17 -25.96
N LYS A 126 6.73 15.15 -26.60
CA LYS A 126 7.32 16.36 -25.96
C LYS A 126 6.44 17.57 -26.39
N PRO A 127 6.16 18.62 -25.56
CA PRO A 127 7.17 19.31 -24.77
C PRO A 127 6.77 19.82 -23.38
N GLN A 128 7.65 19.60 -22.38
CA GLN A 128 8.59 20.62 -21.91
C GLN A 128 9.42 20.14 -20.69
N SER A 129 10.59 20.75 -20.61
CA SER A 129 11.49 20.87 -19.46
C SER A 129 12.64 19.85 -19.32
N ASN A 130 13.80 20.43 -19.04
CA ASN A 130 15.14 19.98 -19.38
C ASN A 130 15.64 18.86 -18.45
N GLN A 131 16.05 17.74 -19.07
CA GLN A 131 17.44 17.29 -19.20
C GLN A 131 17.90 16.38 -18.05
N GLY A 132 17.66 15.08 -18.24
CA GLY A 132 18.28 13.98 -17.53
C GLY A 132 18.91 13.00 -18.53
N LEU A 133 20.23 12.89 -18.41
CA LEU A 133 21.16 11.80 -18.70
C LEU A 133 21.01 10.91 -19.96
N ALA A 134 22.08 10.96 -20.75
CA ALA A 134 22.51 9.90 -21.64
C ALA A 134 23.01 8.68 -20.84
N ASP A 135 22.49 7.51 -21.22
CA ASP A 135 23.18 6.25 -21.51
C ASP A 135 24.55 6.01 -20.86
N THR A 136 24.72 4.85 -20.18
CA THR A 136 25.38 3.67 -20.77
C THR A 136 25.64 2.54 -19.75
N ASN A 137 25.00 1.39 -19.99
CA ASN A 137 25.61 0.06 -20.21
C ASN A 137 26.80 -0.47 -19.36
N ILE A 138 26.52 -1.63 -18.73
CA ILE A 138 27.35 -2.83 -18.51
C ILE A 138 28.48 -2.63 -17.45
N ILE A 139 28.70 -3.49 -16.45
CA ILE A 139 29.48 -4.73 -16.53
C ILE A 139 29.47 -5.40 -15.13
N ASN A 140 29.48 -6.73 -15.16
CA ASN A 140 29.70 -7.64 -14.04
C ASN A 140 30.83 -7.17 -13.12
N GLY A 141 30.65 -7.39 -11.82
CA GLY A 141 31.64 -7.09 -10.81
C GLY A 141 32.91 -7.89 -11.00
N GLU A 142 34.00 -7.18 -11.26
CA GLU A 142 35.28 -7.34 -10.57
C GLU A 142 35.95 -5.96 -10.65
N ASP A 143 36.41 -5.47 -9.50
CA ASP A 143 37.24 -4.28 -9.31
C ASP A 143 36.68 -2.91 -9.72
N ASN A 144 36.03 -2.19 -8.79
CA ASN A 144 36.20 -0.73 -8.66
C ASN A 144 35.46 -0.15 -7.42
N PHE A 145 36.07 -0.26 -6.23
CA PHE A 145 35.60 0.42 -5.02
C PHE A 145 35.97 1.92 -4.96
N ASN A 146 36.50 2.51 -6.04
CA ASN A 146 37.05 3.87 -6.03
C ASN A 146 36.16 4.94 -6.68
N ASN A 147 34.95 4.59 -7.15
CA ASN A 147 34.04 5.53 -7.83
C ASN A 147 32.70 5.78 -7.10
N ILE A 148 32.54 5.29 -5.86
CA ILE A 148 31.29 5.45 -5.09
C ILE A 148 31.17 6.86 -4.47
N GLU A 149 32.27 7.63 -4.37
CA GLU A 149 32.27 8.98 -3.77
C GLU A 149 31.43 10.02 -4.54
N LYS A 150 30.91 9.68 -5.73
CA LYS A 150 30.12 10.62 -6.56
C LYS A 150 28.87 10.00 -7.18
N LEU A 151 28.24 9.02 -6.53
CA LEU A 151 26.91 8.56 -6.93
C LEU A 151 25.85 9.43 -6.23
N THR A 152 25.41 10.51 -6.90
CA THR A 152 24.29 11.33 -6.41
C THR A 152 22.98 10.58 -6.61
N VAL A 153 22.54 9.86 -5.58
CA VAL A 153 21.25 9.16 -5.57
C VAL A 153 20.13 10.19 -5.38
N PHE A 154 19.26 10.32 -6.37
CA PHE A 154 18.05 11.14 -6.27
C PHE A 154 16.91 10.28 -5.72
N LEU A 155 16.44 10.63 -4.53
CA LEU A 155 15.31 9.97 -3.89
C LEU A 155 14.00 10.61 -4.39
N GLU A 156 12.96 9.79 -4.56
CA GLU A 156 11.62 10.30 -4.83
C GLU A 156 11.14 11.22 -3.69
N PRO A 157 10.27 12.21 -3.93
CA PRO A 157 9.90 13.23 -2.94
C PRO A 157 9.46 12.65 -1.58
N ASP A 158 8.65 11.60 -1.60
CA ASP A 158 8.14 10.95 -0.39
C ASP A 158 9.25 10.19 0.35
N VAL A 159 10.21 9.64 -0.38
CA VAL A 159 11.39 8.94 0.17
C VAL A 159 12.43 9.96 0.68
N ALA A 160 12.56 11.11 0.04
CA ALA A 160 13.41 12.21 0.48
C ALA A 160 12.86 12.90 1.75
N GLU A 161 11.54 12.92 1.93
CA GLU A 161 10.92 13.35 3.19
C GLU A 161 11.29 12.40 4.35
N MET A 162 11.30 11.10 4.10
CA MET A 162 11.66 10.09 5.10
C MET A 162 13.18 9.93 5.31
N PHE A 163 13.97 10.10 4.25
CA PHE A 163 15.42 9.95 4.24
C PHE A 163 16.07 11.19 3.59
N PRO A 164 16.17 12.32 4.32
CA PRO A 164 16.59 13.60 3.77
C PRO A 164 18.07 13.64 3.32
N ASN A 165 18.89 12.65 3.69
CA ASN A 165 20.29 12.57 3.28
C ASN A 165 20.77 11.12 3.12
N SER A 166 21.92 10.95 2.48
CA SER A 166 22.57 9.65 2.25
C SER A 166 23.01 8.96 3.55
N GLU A 167 23.24 9.72 4.62
CA GLU A 167 23.56 9.19 5.95
C GLU A 167 22.35 8.44 6.55
N ALA A 168 21.15 8.97 6.41
CA ALA A 168 19.90 8.35 6.88
C ALA A 168 19.60 7.05 6.13
N VAL A 169 19.83 7.02 4.81
CA VAL A 169 19.69 5.80 4.00
C VAL A 169 20.69 4.74 4.44
N ASN A 170 21.95 5.11 4.67
CA ASN A 170 23.00 4.18 5.10
C ASN A 170 22.71 3.61 6.50
N GLU A 171 22.18 4.41 7.42
CA GLU A 171 21.77 3.93 8.73
C GLU A 171 20.57 2.99 8.66
N ALA A 172 19.59 3.27 7.78
CA ALA A 172 18.47 2.37 7.55
C ALA A 172 18.91 1.01 6.98
N LEU A 173 19.84 1.01 6.01
CA LEU A 173 20.42 -0.20 5.45
C LEU A 173 21.22 -0.98 6.50
N ARG A 174 22.04 -0.30 7.31
CA ARG A 174 22.77 -0.91 8.43
C ARG A 174 21.82 -1.49 9.48
N PHE A 175 20.72 -0.81 9.76
CA PHE A 175 19.69 -1.27 10.69
C PHE A 175 19.00 -2.52 10.15
N LEU A 176 18.60 -2.52 8.87
CA LEU A 176 18.00 -3.68 8.21
C LEU A 176 18.93 -4.89 8.23
N ILE A 177 20.20 -4.70 7.89
CA ILE A 177 21.23 -5.76 7.97
C ILE A 177 21.38 -6.25 9.42
N ARG A 178 21.38 -5.34 10.42
CA ARG A 178 21.49 -5.70 11.83
C ARG A 178 20.29 -6.51 12.34
N VAL A 179 19.07 -6.12 11.98
CA VAL A 179 17.84 -6.82 12.38
C VAL A 179 17.77 -8.19 11.72
N THR A 180 18.03 -8.26 10.41
CA THR A 180 17.99 -9.52 9.66
C THR A 180 19.12 -10.49 10.04
N SER A 181 20.31 -9.99 10.37
CA SER A 181 21.43 -10.83 10.83
C SER A 181 21.28 -11.32 12.26
N LYS A 182 20.42 -10.69 13.08
CA LYS A 182 20.13 -11.11 14.46
C LYS A 182 19.00 -12.15 14.55
N ILE A 183 18.29 -12.38 13.45
CA ILE A 183 17.21 -13.38 13.32
C ILE A 183 17.76 -14.76 12.88
N ARG A 184 19.08 -14.88 12.69
CA ARG A 184 19.77 -16.15 12.40
C ARG A 184 20.60 -16.60 13.60
#